data_AF-A0ABD4KUT3-F1
#
_entry.id   AF-A0ABD4KUT3-F1
#
_cell.length_a   1.000
_cell.length_b   1.000
_cell.length_c   1.000
_cell.angle_alpha   90.00
_cell.angle_beta   90.00
_cell.angle_gamma   90.00
#
_symmetry.space_group_name_H-M   'P 1'
#
loop_
_entity.id
_entity.type
_entity.pdbx_description
1 polymer ?
#
loop_
_entity_poly.entity_id
_entity_poly.type
_entity_poly.pdbx_seq_one_letter_code
_entity_poly.pdbx_strand_id
1 'polypeptide(L)' 'MVKRRTNQEWQTLFEQYQSSHLSQRVFCERNGLSLSTFYAKRQQLQTTESANIGGFVRAEVIEKTTRYQ' A
#
# COMPACT_ATOMS: atom_id res chain seq x y z
N MET A 1 1.15 -25.32 9.69
CA MET A 1 2.07 -24.19 9.92
C MET A 1 1.77 -23.13 8.85
N VAL A 2 1.27 -21.94 9.21
CA VAL A 2 1.02 -20.89 8.21
C VAL A 2 2.39 -20.36 7.77
N LYS A 3 2.72 -20.56 6.49
CA LYS A 3 4.00 -20.09 5.93
C LYS A 3 4.02 -18.57 6.00
N ARG A 4 4.94 -18.01 6.80
CA ARG A 4 5.09 -16.56 6.95
C ARG A 4 5.74 -16.03 5.68
N ARG A 5 5.04 -15.13 4.98
CA ARG A 5 5.59 -14.43 3.81
C ARG A 5 6.71 -13.50 4.26
N THR A 6 7.82 -13.53 3.55
CA THR A 6 8.97 -12.65 3.72
C THR A 6 8.66 -11.24 3.18
N ASN A 7 9.47 -10.24 3.53
CA ASN A 7 9.29 -8.88 3.03
C ASN A 7 9.40 -8.81 1.49
N GLN A 8 10.27 -9.62 0.88
CA GLN A 8 10.41 -9.71 -0.58
C GLN A 8 9.12 -10.23 -1.23
N GLU A 9 8.51 -11.29 -0.68
CA GLU A 9 7.22 -11.79 -1.18
C GLU A 9 6.11 -10.74 -1.05
N TRP A 10 6.12 -9.94 0.01
CA TRP A 10 5.18 -8.82 0.14
C TRP A 10 5.43 -7.73 -0.91
N GLN A 11 6.69 -7.40 -1.20
CA GLN A 11 7.03 -6.43 -2.25
C GLN A 11 6.48 -6.88 -3.61
N THR A 12 6.73 -8.14 -3.98
CA THR A 12 6.22 -8.71 -5.23
C THR A 12 4.70 -8.71 -5.29
N LEU A 13 4.01 -8.98 -4.17
CA LEU A 13 2.55 -8.88 -4.11
C LEU A 13 2.05 -7.45 -4.35
N PHE A 14 2.74 -6.43 -3.85
CA PHE A 14 2.37 -5.03 -4.10
C PHE A 14 2.61 -4.64 -5.56
N GLU A 15 3.72 -5.08 -6.17
CA GLU A 15 3.98 -4.87 -7.60
C GLU A 15 2.91 -5.54 -8.47
N GLN A 16 2.57 -6.80 -8.19
CA GLN A 16 1.49 -7.51 -8.89
C GLN A 16 0.15 -6.81 -8.70
N TYR A 17 -0.14 -6.29 -7.50
CA TYR A 17 -1.35 -5.50 -7.26
C TYR A 17 -1.38 -4.25 -8.16
N GLN A 18 -0.30 -3.48 -8.24
CA GLN A 18 -0.19 -2.30 -9.09
C GLN A 18 -0.40 -2.64 -10.58
N SER A 19 0.21 -3.72 -11.06
CA SER A 19 0.04 -4.17 -12.45
C SER A 19 -1.34 -4.77 -12.73
N SER A 20 -2.02 -5.32 -11.72
CA SER A 20 -3.30 -6.02 -11.90
C SER A 20 -4.48 -5.08 -12.17
N HIS A 21 -4.38 -3.80 -11.80
CA HIS A 21 -5.49 -2.82 -11.87
C HIS A 21 -6.77 -3.29 -11.16
N LEU A 22 -6.67 -4.28 -10.27
CA LEU A 22 -7.79 -4.79 -9.50
C LEU A 22 -8.05 -3.92 -8.27
N SER A 23 -9.28 -3.93 -7.76
CA SER A 23 -9.55 -3.39 -6.44
C SER A 23 -8.83 -4.22 -5.37
N GLN A 24 -8.34 -3.57 -4.31
CA GLN A 24 -7.57 -4.21 -3.23
C GLN A 24 -8.29 -5.41 -2.62
N ARG A 25 -9.62 -5.32 -2.47
CA ARG A 25 -10.46 -6.41 -1.98
C ARG A 25 -10.38 -7.65 -2.86
N VAL A 26 -10.60 -7.48 -4.17
CA VAL A 26 -10.56 -8.57 -5.16
C VAL A 26 -9.17 -9.18 -5.23
N PHE A 27 -8.13 -8.35 -5.18
CA PHE A 27 -6.75 -8.84 -5.17
C PHE A 27 -6.44 -9.66 -3.92
N CYS A 28 -6.87 -9.18 -2.74
CA CYS A 28 -6.67 -9.90 -1.48
C CYS A 28 -7.41 -11.24 -1.47
N GLU A 29 -8.66 -11.27 -1.93
CA GLU A 29 -9.47 -12.50 -2.03
C GLU A 29 -8.79 -13.53 -2.95
N ARG A 30 -8.27 -13.11 -4.11
CA ARG A 30 -7.55 -14.00 -5.05
C ARG A 30 -6.23 -14.56 -4.49
N ASN A 31 -5.54 -13.78 -3.66
CA ASN A 31 -4.24 -14.16 -3.08
C ASN A 31 -4.34 -14.80 -1.70
N GLY A 32 -5.56 -15.04 -1.19
CA GLY A 32 -5.79 -15.59 0.15
C GLY A 32 -5.25 -14.68 1.26
N LEU A 33 -5.34 -13.37 1.06
CA LEU A 33 -4.90 -12.34 2.00
C LEU A 33 -6.10 -11.71 2.68
N SER A 34 -5.94 -11.36 3.96
CA SER A 34 -6.89 -10.45 4.59
C SER A 34 -6.57 -9.01 4.22
N LEU A 35 -7.61 -8.19 4.04
CA LEU A 35 -7.47 -6.77 3.74
C LEU A 35 -6.70 -6.03 4.86
N SER A 36 -6.96 -6.37 6.12
CA SER A 36 -6.28 -5.80 7.28
C SER A 36 -4.78 -6.12 7.27
N THR A 37 -4.42 -7.35 6.92
CA THR A 37 -3.01 -7.77 6.80
C THR A 37 -2.32 -7.02 5.67
N PHE A 38 -3.00 -6.84 4.53
CA PHE A 38 -2.48 -6.09 3.39
C PHE A 38 -2.16 -4.64 3.77
N TYR A 39 -3.08 -3.94 4.47
CA TYR A 39 -2.84 -2.58 4.96
C TYR A 39 -1.71 -2.52 5.99
N ALA A 40 -1.71 -3.41 6.99
CA ALA A 40 -0.68 -3.43 8.03
C ALA A 40 0.71 -3.66 7.43
N LYS A 41 0.83 -4.54 6.43
CA LYS A 41 2.10 -4.82 5.76
C LYS A 41 2.54 -3.69 4.84
N ARG A 42 1.61 -3.07 4.12
CA ARG A 42 1.90 -1.88 3.32
C ARG A 42 2.44 -0.75 4.19
N GLN A 43 1.81 -0.50 5.34
CA GLN A 43 2.26 0.51 6.29
C GLN A 43 3.63 0.16 6.86
N GLN A 44 3.86 -1.10 7.27
CA GLN A 44 5.17 -1.54 7.79
C GLN A 44 6.31 -1.38 6.78
N LEU A 45 6.08 -1.69 5.50
CA LEU A 45 7.10 -1.51 4.47
C LEU A 45 7.36 -0.03 4.21
N GLN A 46 6.31 0.78 4.11
CA GLN A 46 6.43 2.24 3.97
C GLN A 46 7.15 2.88 5.17
N THR A 47 6.86 2.44 6.39
CA THR A 47 7.59 2.93 7.58
C THR A 47 8.99 2.35 7.70
N THR A 48 9.30 1.21 7.10
CA THR A 48 10.68 0.72 7.03
C THR A 48 11.51 1.54 6.04
N GLU A 49 10.92 1.89 4.88
CA GLU A 49 11.52 2.84 3.93
C GLU A 49 11.62 4.25 4.55
N SER A 50 10.60 4.67 5.29
CA SER A 50 10.54 5.99 5.96
C SER A 50 11.27 6.01 7.30
N ALA A 51 11.65 4.89 7.91
CA ALA A 51 12.54 4.87 9.07
C ALA A 51 13.97 5.23 8.66
N ASN A 52 14.31 5.10 7.37
CA ASN A 52 15.50 5.71 6.78
C ASN A 52 15.29 7.18 6.39
N ILE A 53 14.05 7.65 6.28
CA ILE A 53 13.67 9.04 5.97
C ILE A 53 12.74 9.55 7.07
N GLY A 54 13.28 9.68 8.28
CA GLY A 54 12.52 10.21 9.41
C GLY A 54 12.05 11.64 9.10
N GLY A 55 10.78 11.82 8.74
CA GLY A 55 10.19 13.14 8.59
C GLY A 55 8.93 13.17 7.75
N PHE A 56 7.81 13.47 8.39
CA PHE A 56 6.61 14.15 7.89
C PHE A 56 6.21 13.94 6.41
N VAL A 57 5.04 13.33 6.21
CA VAL A 57 4.40 13.24 4.89
C VAL A 57 3.94 14.64 4.46
N ARG A 58 4.53 15.17 3.38
CA ARG A 58 4.09 16.42 2.72
C ARG A 58 2.86 16.12 1.85
N ALA A 59 1.67 16.45 2.33
CA ALA A 59 0.49 16.53 1.47
C ALA A 59 0.52 17.86 0.71
N GLU A 60 0.65 17.81 -0.61
CA GLU A 60 0.52 19.01 -1.45
C GLU A 60 -0.97 19.34 -1.62
N VAL A 61 -1.40 20.44 -1.01
CA VAL A 61 -2.77 20.96 -1.16
C VAL A 61 -2.86 21.61 -2.54
N ILE A 62 -3.48 20.92 -3.50
CA ILE A 62 -3.82 21.50 -4.80
C ILE A 62 -5.04 22.39 -4.56
N GLU A 63 -4.83 23.71 -4.50
CA GLU A 63 -5.90 24.71 -4.43
C GLU A 63 -6.76 24.63 -5.71
N LYS A 64 -7.87 23.90 -5.64
CA LYS A 64 -8.91 23.98 -6.68
C LYS A 64 -9.67 25.28 -6.45
N THR A 65 -9.24 26.35 -7.13
CA THR A 65 -9.99 27.61 -7.19
C THR A 65 -11.29 27.37 -7.96
N THR A 66 -12.38 27.12 -7.24
CA THR A 66 -13.73 27.16 -7.81
C THR A 66 -14.05 28.62 -8.13
N ARG A 67 -13.83 29.06 -9.37
CA ARG A 67 -14.40 30.31 -9.87
C ARG A 67 -15.89 30.09 -10.14
N TYR A 68 -16.74 30.72 -9.34
CA TYR A 68 -18.14 30.94 -9.70
C TYR A 68 -18.22 32.06 -10.74
N GLN A 69 -19.02 31.85 -11.80
CA GLN A 69 -19.36 32.85 -12.82
C GLN A 69 -20.48 33.76 -12.33
#